data_AF-A0A174LYA2-F1
#
_entry.id   AF-A0A174LYA2-F1
#
_cell.length_a   1.000
_cell.length_b   1.000
_cell.length_c   1.000
_cell.angle_alpha   90.00
_cell.angle_beta   90.00
_cell.angle_gamma   90.00
#
_symmetry.space_group_name_H-M   'P 1'
#
loop_
_entity.id
_entity.type
_entity.pdbx_description
1 polymer ?
#
loop_
_entity_poly.entity_id
_entity_poly.type
_entity_poly.pdbx_seq_one_letter_code
_entity_poly.pdbx_strand_id
1 'polypeptide(L)'
;MKRYEAYLPQIMDEDMKLISEPIDVYGQNIYNGRCVRMGADGKPEDVKRYEGFLKTAIDWPVTPEVLYWGPKFLYERYQKPMYITENGIFSGC
;
A
#
# COMPACT_ATOMS: atom_id res chain seq x y z
N MET A 1 -1.08 15.19 -7.80
CA MET A 1 0.10 16.10 -7.89
C MET A 1 -0.24 17.56 -7.65
N LYS A 2 -1.28 18.15 -8.28
CA LYS A 2 -1.64 19.59 -8.11
C LYS A 2 -1.67 20.12 -6.67
N ARG A 3 -2.13 19.31 -5.70
CA ARG A 3 -2.21 19.73 -4.28
C ARG A 3 -0.85 20.05 -3.63
N TYR A 4 0.24 19.46 -4.12
CA TYR A 4 1.57 19.60 -3.51
C TYR A 4 2.60 20.23 -4.45
N GLU A 5 2.16 20.78 -5.59
CA GLU A 5 3.04 21.31 -6.64
C GLU A 5 4.04 22.33 -6.12
N ALA A 6 3.60 23.25 -5.26
CA ALA A 6 4.46 24.27 -4.63
C ALA A 6 5.56 23.70 -3.70
N TYR A 7 5.46 22.43 -3.32
CA TYR A 7 6.41 21.74 -2.44
C TYR A 7 7.26 20.70 -3.19
N LEU A 8 6.96 20.45 -4.47
CA LEU A 8 7.78 19.53 -5.26
C LEU A 8 9.08 20.23 -5.67
N PRO A 9 10.21 19.53 -5.67
CA PRO A 9 11.41 20.03 -6.33
C PRO A 9 11.14 20.17 -7.83
N GLN A 10 12.00 20.90 -8.52
CA GLN A 10 12.04 20.82 -9.98
C GLN A 10 12.40 19.39 -10.37
N ILE A 11 11.50 18.71 -11.09
CA ILE A 11 11.70 17.33 -11.56
C ILE A 11 12.21 17.41 -13.00
N MET A 12 13.41 16.91 -13.24
CA MET A 12 14.02 16.82 -14.55
C MET A 12 13.80 15.42 -15.14
N ASP A 13 13.91 15.30 -16.48
CA ASP A 13 13.77 14.00 -17.15
C ASP A 13 14.87 13.02 -16.68
N GLU A 14 16.05 13.54 -16.36
CA GLU A 14 17.17 12.78 -15.80
C GLU A 14 16.87 12.18 -14.43
N ASP A 15 16.08 12.87 -13.59
CA ASP A 15 15.71 12.38 -12.26
C ASP A 15 14.84 11.13 -12.39
N MET A 16 13.83 11.18 -13.27
CA MET A 16 12.94 10.05 -13.50
C MET A 16 13.67 8.87 -14.12
N LYS A 17 14.63 9.14 -15.02
CA LYS A 17 15.51 8.10 -15.56
C LYS A 17 16.29 7.41 -14.44
N LEU A 18 16.96 8.19 -13.58
CA LEU A 18 17.74 7.68 -12.45
C LEU A 18 16.89 6.92 -11.42
N ILE A 19 15.70 7.42 -11.08
CA ILE A 19 14.77 6.77 -10.13
C ILE A 19 14.26 5.43 -10.68
N SER A 20 14.07 5.33 -11.98
CA SER A 20 13.50 4.16 -12.66
C SER A 20 14.50 3.08 -13.03
N GLU A 21 15.75 3.18 -12.57
CA GLU A 21 16.78 2.17 -12.83
C GLU A 21 16.28 0.77 -12.42
N PRO A 22 16.56 -0.28 -13.23
CA PRO A 22 16.04 -1.61 -12.96
C PRO A 22 16.50 -2.17 -11.60
N ILE A 23 15.55 -2.73 -10.86
CA ILE A 23 15.81 -3.45 -9.61
C ILE A 23 15.71 -4.96 -9.80
N ASP A 24 16.45 -5.70 -8.97
CA ASP A 24 16.43 -7.16 -8.90
C ASP A 24 15.21 -7.69 -8.13
N VAL A 25 14.83 -6.99 -7.06
CA VAL A 25 13.82 -7.40 -6.09
C VAL A 25 13.02 -6.19 -5.62
N TYR A 26 11.71 -6.36 -5.43
CA TYR A 26 10.84 -5.37 -4.80
C TYR A 26 10.59 -5.74 -3.33
N GLY A 27 11.01 -4.89 -2.39
CA GLY A 27 10.72 -5.03 -0.96
C GLY A 27 9.45 -4.27 -0.56
N GLN A 28 8.53 -4.92 0.16
CA GLN A 28 7.29 -4.30 0.61
C GLN A 28 7.04 -4.53 2.11
N ASN A 29 6.85 -3.44 2.85
CA ASN A 29 6.33 -3.49 4.21
C ASN A 29 4.81 -3.55 4.17
N ILE A 30 4.21 -4.52 4.86
CA ILE A 30 2.75 -4.73 4.87
C ILE A 30 2.29 -4.97 6.31
N TYR A 31 1.35 -4.16 6.80
CA TYR A 31 0.80 -4.31 8.16
C TYR A 31 -0.73 -4.39 8.17
N ASN A 32 -1.40 -3.55 7.38
CA ASN A 32 -2.84 -3.54 7.24
C ASN A 32 -3.26 -2.97 5.88
N GLY A 33 -4.56 -2.89 5.64
CA GLY A 33 -5.09 -2.29 4.42
C GLY A 33 -6.54 -1.87 4.55
N ARG A 34 -7.00 -1.18 3.51
CA ARG A 34 -8.39 -0.74 3.36
C ARG A 34 -9.06 -1.58 2.30
N CYS A 35 -10.24 -2.11 2.62
CA CYS A 35 -11.10 -2.73 1.62
C CYS A 35 -11.88 -1.61 0.94
N VAL A 36 -11.76 -1.54 -0.38
CA VAL A 36 -12.49 -0.59 -1.23
C VAL A 36 -13.33 -1.37 -2.23
N ARG A 37 -14.53 -0.87 -2.50
CA ARG A 37 -15.43 -1.40 -3.53
C ARG A 37 -15.75 -0.33 -4.55
N MET A 38 -16.26 -0.74 -5.70
CA MET A 38 -16.86 0.20 -6.65
C MET A 38 -18.20 0.68 -6.11
N GLY A 39 -18.34 1.99 -5.91
CA GLY A 39 -19.58 2.64 -5.51
C GLY A 39 -20.61 2.69 -6.63
N ALA A 40 -21.86 3.00 -6.27
CA ALA A 40 -22.95 3.11 -7.25
C ALA A 40 -22.75 4.26 -8.25
N ASP A 41 -21.94 5.25 -7.88
CA ASP A 41 -21.57 6.40 -8.71
C ASP A 41 -20.31 6.15 -9.56
N GLY A 42 -19.77 4.93 -9.57
CA GLY A 42 -18.55 4.56 -10.28
C GLY A 42 -17.25 5.06 -9.63
N LYS A 43 -17.32 5.58 -8.40
CA LYS A 43 -16.14 5.99 -7.63
C LYS A 43 -15.78 4.94 -6.59
N PRO A 44 -14.50 4.83 -6.18
CA PRO A 44 -14.12 3.94 -5.09
C PRO A 44 -14.78 4.37 -3.76
N GLU A 45 -15.40 3.43 -3.08
CA GLU A 45 -15.98 3.57 -1.73
C GLU A 45 -15.22 2.69 -0.73
N ASP A 46 -14.82 3.24 0.41
CA ASP A 46 -14.28 2.43 1.51
C ASP A 46 -15.39 1.55 2.10
N VAL A 47 -15.11 0.25 2.21
CA VAL A 47 -16.01 -0.72 2.85
C VAL A 47 -15.92 -0.54 4.36
N LYS A 48 -17.07 -0.22 4.99
CA LYS A 48 -17.14 -0.07 6.45
C LYS A 48 -16.77 -1.39 7.12
N ARG A 49 -15.85 -1.34 8.08
CA ARG A 49 -15.52 -2.50 8.93
C ARG A 49 -16.68 -2.84 9.86
N TYR A 50 -16.83 -4.12 10.17
CA TYR A 50 -17.86 -4.59 11.12
C TYR A 50 -17.56 -4.08 12.54
N GLU A 51 -18.59 -3.97 13.38
CA GLU A 51 -18.42 -3.54 14.77
C GLU A 51 -17.64 -4.58 15.56
N GLY A 52 -16.65 -4.13 16.35
CA GLY A 52 -15.76 -5.03 17.09
C GLY A 52 -14.67 -5.68 16.24
N PHE A 53 -14.37 -5.15 15.04
CA PHE A 53 -13.25 -5.65 14.25
C PHE A 53 -11.93 -5.63 15.00
N LEU A 54 -11.08 -6.63 14.73
CA LEU A 54 -9.81 -6.79 15.41
C LEU A 54 -8.89 -5.60 15.13
N LYS A 55 -8.30 -5.09 16.20
CA LYS A 55 -7.29 -4.04 16.15
C LYS A 55 -6.06 -4.42 16.94
N THR A 56 -4.92 -3.89 16.51
CA THR A 56 -3.69 -3.86 17.31
C THR A 56 -3.85 -2.87 18.47
N ALA A 57 -2.93 -2.88 19.43
CA ALA A 57 -2.90 -1.93 20.54
C ALA A 57 -2.61 -0.47 20.14
N ILE A 58 -2.29 -0.21 18.86
CA ILE A 58 -2.20 1.14 18.27
C ILE A 58 -3.40 1.44 17.35
N ASP A 59 -4.53 0.79 17.58
CA ASP A 59 -5.78 0.97 16.82
C ASP A 59 -5.71 0.62 15.32
N TRP A 60 -4.64 -0.04 14.86
CA TRP A 60 -4.56 -0.48 13.47
C TRP A 60 -5.45 -1.69 13.23
N PRO A 61 -6.22 -1.72 12.13
CA PRO A 61 -7.06 -2.86 11.80
C PRO A 61 -6.19 -4.08 11.49
N VAL A 62 -6.57 -5.25 12.00
CA VAL A 62 -5.98 -6.53 11.59
C VAL A 62 -6.71 -6.99 10.33
N THR A 63 -6.01 -7.02 9.19
CA THR A 63 -6.58 -7.36 7.87
C THR A 63 -5.70 -8.37 7.15
N PRO A 64 -5.75 -9.67 7.47
CA PRO A 64 -4.83 -10.67 6.91
C PRO A 64 -4.80 -10.76 5.38
N GLU A 65 -5.90 -10.42 4.71
CA GLU A 65 -6.09 -10.52 3.26
C GLU A 65 -5.10 -9.66 2.47
N VAL A 66 -4.53 -8.62 3.11
CA VAL A 66 -3.56 -7.72 2.48
C VAL A 66 -2.25 -8.41 2.13
N LEU A 67 -1.91 -9.50 2.84
CA LEU A 67 -0.73 -10.31 2.54
C LEU A 67 -0.90 -11.13 1.25
N TYR A 68 -2.14 -11.32 0.77
CA TYR A 68 -2.39 -11.90 -0.55
C TYR A 68 -2.53 -10.81 -1.61
N TRP A 69 -3.44 -9.86 -1.39
CA TRP A 69 -3.80 -8.88 -2.42
C TRP A 69 -2.73 -7.83 -2.68
N GLY A 70 -2.02 -7.37 -1.64
CA GLY A 70 -0.94 -6.41 -1.78
C GLY A 70 0.16 -6.95 -2.70
N PRO A 71 0.73 -8.12 -2.39
CA PRO A 71 1.74 -8.71 -3.25
C PRO A 71 1.23 -9.07 -4.64
N LYS A 72 0.03 -9.65 -4.75
CA LYS A 72 -0.53 -10.01 -6.06
C LYS A 72 -0.65 -8.79 -6.99
N PHE A 73 -1.20 -7.68 -6.49
CA PHE A 73 -1.37 -6.46 -7.26
C PHE A 73 -0.02 -5.89 -7.73
N LEU A 74 0.97 -5.82 -6.84
CA LEU A 74 2.31 -5.31 -7.17
C LEU A 74 3.02 -6.20 -8.19
N TYR A 75 2.88 -7.53 -8.04
CA TYR A 75 3.47 -8.48 -8.97
C TYR A 75 2.81 -8.40 -10.36
N GLU A 76 1.49 -8.33 -10.44
CA GLU A 76 0.76 -8.18 -11.70
C GLU A 76 1.16 -6.90 -12.45
N ARG A 77 1.56 -5.85 -11.73
CA ARG A 77 2.00 -4.58 -12.31
C ARG A 77 3.48 -4.53 -12.71
N TYR A 78 4.36 -5.04 -11.85
CA TYR A 78 5.81 -4.84 -12.00
C TYR A 78 6.58 -6.10 -12.38
N GLN A 79 6.00 -7.29 -12.19
CA GLN A 79 6.57 -8.60 -12.55
C GLN A 79 7.98 -8.85 -12.00
N LYS A 80 8.30 -8.30 -10.83
CA LYS A 80 9.59 -8.51 -10.12
C LYS A 80 9.43 -9.54 -9.00
N PRO A 81 10.48 -10.33 -8.68
CA PRO A 81 10.53 -11.07 -7.43
C PRO A 81 10.30 -10.14 -6.24
N MET A 82 9.57 -10.59 -5.23
CA MET A 82 9.17 -9.74 -4.11
C MET A 82 9.40 -10.37 -2.76
N TYR A 83 9.73 -9.53 -1.77
CA TYR A 83 9.87 -9.91 -0.37
C TYR A 83 9.02 -9.01 0.50
N ILE A 84 8.36 -9.61 1.48
CA ILE A 84 7.80 -8.85 2.60
C ILE A 84 8.97 -8.53 3.53
N THR A 85 9.41 -7.28 3.52
CA THR A 85 10.57 -6.83 4.29
C THR A 85 10.22 -6.56 5.74
N GLU A 86 8.99 -6.11 6.01
CA GLU A 86 8.44 -5.98 7.36
C GLU A 86 6.96 -6.37 7.40
N ASN A 87 6.59 -7.17 8.40
CA ASN A 87 5.22 -7.48 8.77
C ASN A 87 5.18 -7.81 10.27
N GLY A 88 4.15 -7.31 10.95
CA GLY A 88 3.99 -7.55 12.38
C GLY A 88 2.71 -6.96 12.94
N ILE A 89 2.45 -7.30 14.20
CA ILE A 89 1.36 -6.73 14.98
C ILE A 89 1.91 -6.23 16.31
N PHE A 90 1.33 -5.16 16.84
CA PHE A 90 1.60 -4.71 18.20
C PHE A 90 0.39 -5.05 19.07
N SER A 91 0.54 -5.99 20.01
CA SER A 91 -0.58 -6.43 20.87
C SER A 91 -0.69 -5.67 22.19
N GLY A 92 0.30 -4.85 22.55
CA GLY A 92 0.44 -4.36 23.93
C GLY A 92 0.77 -5.51 24.90
N CYS A 93 1.39 -5.18 26.03
CA CYS A 93 1.39 -6.06 27.21
C CYS A 93 0.20 -5.67 28.10
#